data_AF-A0A7K3DN82-F1
#
_entry.id   AF-A0A7K3DN82-F1
#
_cell.length_a   1.000
_cell.length_b   1.000
_cell.length_c   1.000
_cell.angle_alpha   90.00
_cell.angle_beta   90.00
_cell.angle_gamma   90.00
#
_symmetry.space_group_name_H-M   'P 1'
#
loop_
_entity.id
_entity.type
_entity.pdbx_description
1 polymer ?
#
loop_
_entity_poly.entity_id
_entity_poly.type
_entity_poly.pdbx_seq_one_letter_code
_entity_poly.pdbx_strand_id
1 'polypeptide(L)'
;SGDADAPSWRREWVPFVAERDGFSGRFVNARTGTVGSWCEGRSPADDEYLSLSAFFQEVAERLGGAAPDDGGGRGVRAGGQGAENDPGNDPVRRWARGNGFVVNDHGRIPAAIREAYERWRAQEGGR
;
A
#
# COMPACT_ATOMS: atom_id res chain seq x y z
N SER A 1 14.04 -39.74 -19.62
CA SER A 1 14.36 -38.64 -18.69
C SER A 1 13.10 -38.22 -18.00
N GLY A 2 12.98 -38.47 -16.70
CA GLY A 2 11.85 -38.01 -15.90
C GLY A 2 12.02 -36.51 -15.63
N ASP A 3 11.14 -35.70 -16.22
CA ASP A 3 10.96 -34.32 -15.83
C ASP A 3 10.29 -34.35 -14.45
N ALA A 4 11.11 -34.29 -13.41
CA ALA A 4 10.66 -34.40 -12.03
C ALA A 4 9.98 -33.10 -11.62
N ASP A 5 8.67 -33.03 -11.89
CA ASP A 5 7.61 -32.45 -11.06
C ASP A 5 8.05 -31.31 -10.11
N ALA A 6 8.67 -30.26 -10.67
CA ALA A 6 8.63 -28.95 -10.03
C ALA A 6 7.23 -28.40 -10.33
N PRO A 7 6.45 -27.92 -9.34
CA PRO A 7 5.12 -27.41 -9.63
C PRO A 7 5.31 -26.17 -10.50
N SER A 8 5.17 -26.38 -11.82
CA SER A 8 5.20 -25.35 -12.83
C SER A 8 4.22 -24.25 -12.44
N TRP A 9 4.61 -23.01 -12.74
CA TRP A 9 3.84 -21.82 -12.39
C TRP A 9 2.34 -22.02 -12.61
N ARG A 10 1.54 -21.78 -11.56
CA ARG A 10 0.10 -22.01 -11.61
C ARG A 10 -0.64 -20.74 -12.02
N ARG A 11 -1.76 -20.91 -12.73
CA ARG A 11 -2.57 -19.78 -13.22
C ARG A 11 -3.17 -18.94 -12.09
N GLU A 12 -3.43 -19.57 -10.95
CA GLU A 12 -3.94 -18.92 -9.74
C GLU A 12 -2.88 -18.15 -8.95
N TRP A 13 -1.60 -18.24 -9.31
CA TRP A 13 -0.53 -17.51 -8.63
C TRP A 13 -0.31 -16.17 -9.30
N VAL A 14 -0.44 -15.10 -8.52
CA VAL A 14 -0.27 -13.72 -8.98
C VAL A 14 0.98 -13.14 -8.34
N PRO A 15 2.02 -12.79 -9.12
CA PRO A 15 3.24 -12.23 -8.57
C PRO A 15 2.99 -10.78 -8.13
N PHE A 16 3.55 -10.39 -6.99
CA PHE A 16 3.40 -9.02 -6.48
C PHE A 16 4.72 -8.42 -5.96
N VAL A 17 5.76 -9.24 -5.75
CA VAL A 17 7.14 -8.80 -5.50
C VAL A 17 8.06 -9.64 -6.36
N ALA A 18 9.00 -9.02 -7.07
CA ALA A 18 10.07 -9.70 -7.78
C ALA A 18 11.40 -9.01 -7.45
N GLU A 19 12.46 -9.79 -7.28
CA GLU A 19 13.82 -9.27 -7.18
C GLU A 19 14.26 -8.67 -8.51
N ARG A 20 15.32 -7.85 -8.48
CA ARG A 20 15.82 -7.11 -9.66
C ARG A 20 16.09 -8.01 -10.86
N ASP A 21 16.54 -9.23 -10.62
CA ASP A 21 16.91 -10.19 -11.64
C ASP A 21 15.73 -11.08 -12.08
N GLY A 22 14.55 -10.95 -11.45
CA GLY A 22 13.32 -11.69 -11.79
C GLY A 22 13.32 -13.18 -11.44
N PHE A 23 14.48 -13.73 -11.08
CA PHE A 23 14.64 -15.15 -10.74
C PHE A 23 14.05 -15.54 -9.39
N SER A 24 13.67 -14.58 -8.57
CA SER A 24 13.02 -14.83 -7.29
C SER A 24 12.01 -13.75 -6.95
N GLY A 25 11.05 -14.10 -6.10
CA GLY A 25 10.03 -13.17 -5.64
C GLY A 25 8.93 -13.85 -4.84
N ARG A 26 7.83 -13.12 -4.63
CA ARG A 26 6.64 -13.60 -3.91
C ARG A 26 5.35 -13.45 -4.69
N PHE A 27 4.51 -14.45 -4.58
CA PHE A 27 3.20 -14.53 -5.23
C PHE A 27 2.10 -14.72 -4.20
N VAL A 28 0.89 -14.28 -4.53
CA VAL A 28 -0.32 -14.62 -3.79
C VAL A 28 -1.05 -15.71 -4.55
N ASN A 29 -1.47 -16.76 -3.84
CA ASN A 29 -2.34 -17.79 -4.38
C ASN A 29 -3.79 -17.29 -4.32
N ALA A 30 -4.36 -16.91 -5.45
CA ALA A 30 -5.70 -16.35 -5.53
C ALA A 30 -6.81 -17.34 -5.11
N ARG A 31 -6.50 -18.64 -5.07
CA ARG A 31 -7.45 -19.68 -4.62
C ARG A 31 -7.54 -19.77 -3.10
N THR A 32 -6.43 -19.62 -2.40
CA THR A 32 -6.34 -19.81 -0.94
C THR A 32 -6.14 -18.51 -0.16
N GLY A 33 -5.66 -17.45 -0.82
CA GLY A 33 -5.25 -16.19 -0.20
C GLY A 33 -3.86 -16.22 0.44
N THR A 34 -3.18 -17.38 0.42
CA THR A 34 -1.85 -17.55 1.00
C THR A 34 -0.79 -16.88 0.13
N VAL A 35 0.31 -16.46 0.75
CA VAL A 35 1.48 -15.91 0.06
C VAL A 35 2.58 -16.96 0.06
N GLY A 36 3.17 -17.14 -1.10
CA GLY A 36 4.30 -18.02 -1.32
C GLY A 36 5.47 -17.30 -1.97
N SER A 37 6.61 -17.99 -2.06
CA SER A 37 7.79 -17.52 -2.77
C SER A 37 8.18 -18.45 -3.91
N TRP A 38 8.75 -17.87 -4.96
CA TRP A 38 9.40 -18.61 -6.04
C TRP A 38 10.89 -18.25 -6.07
N CYS A 39 11.71 -19.23 -6.44
CA CYS A 39 13.09 -19.05 -6.84
C CYS A 39 13.36 -19.98 -8.02
N GLU A 40 14.03 -19.49 -9.05
CA GLU A 40 14.44 -20.31 -10.18
C GLU A 40 15.31 -21.48 -9.71
N GLY A 41 15.01 -22.69 -10.21
CA GLY A 41 15.68 -23.92 -9.77
C GLY A 41 15.20 -24.50 -8.43
N ARG A 42 14.20 -23.89 -7.76
CA ARG A 42 13.55 -24.43 -6.55
C ARG A 42 12.05 -24.51 -6.73
N SER A 43 11.43 -25.56 -6.21
CA SER A 43 9.96 -25.65 -6.12
C SER A 43 9.40 -24.49 -5.29
N PRO A 44 8.42 -23.74 -5.83
CA PRO A 44 7.75 -22.68 -5.10
C PRO A 44 7.06 -23.19 -3.83
N ALA A 45 7.16 -22.44 -2.74
CA ALA A 45 6.48 -22.74 -1.47
C ALA A 45 5.20 -21.90 -1.37
N ASP A 46 4.03 -22.52 -1.17
CA ASP A 46 2.72 -21.84 -1.29
C ASP A 46 2.08 -21.39 0.03
N ASP A 47 2.75 -21.60 1.17
CA ASP A 47 2.22 -21.30 2.52
C ASP A 47 3.24 -20.56 3.41
N GLU A 48 4.04 -19.66 2.83
CA GLU A 48 5.00 -18.85 3.60
C GLU A 48 4.27 -17.85 4.52
N TYR A 49 3.14 -17.31 4.06
CA TYR A 49 2.21 -16.55 4.90
C TYR A 49 0.77 -16.96 4.66
N LEU A 50 -0.01 -17.02 5.74
CA LEU A 50 -1.44 -17.30 5.70
C LEU A 50 -2.25 -16.27 4.88
N SER A 51 -1.73 -15.05 4.74
CA SER A 51 -2.39 -13.97 4.00
C SER A 51 -1.42 -12.87 3.58
N LEU A 52 -1.81 -12.09 2.56
CA LEU A 52 -1.09 -10.87 2.17
C LEU A 52 -1.00 -9.84 3.31
N SER A 53 -2.01 -9.78 4.18
CA SER A 53 -1.98 -8.94 5.40
C SER A 53 -0.90 -9.38 6.38
N ALA A 54 -0.72 -10.69 6.60
CA ALA A 54 0.32 -11.21 7.49
C ALA A 54 1.71 -10.86 6.96
N PHE A 55 1.91 -10.96 5.64
CA PHE A 55 3.13 -10.49 4.99
C PHE A 55 3.39 -8.99 5.24
N PHE A 56 2.41 -8.13 5.01
CA PHE A 56 2.58 -6.68 5.22
C PHE A 56 2.74 -6.30 6.69
N GLN A 57 2.14 -7.04 7.62
CA GLN A 57 2.34 -6.86 9.06
C GLN A 57 3.79 -7.14 9.44
N GLU A 58 4.36 -8.26 9.00
CA GLU A 58 5.77 -8.59 9.28
C GLU A 58 6.73 -7.55 8.66
N VAL A 59 6.45 -7.09 7.44
CA VAL A 59 7.23 -6.01 6.81
C VAL A 59 7.11 -4.70 7.62
N ALA A 60 5.91 -4.35 8.07
CA ALA A 60 5.69 -3.16 8.89
C ALA A 60 6.40 -3.28 10.25
N GLU A 61 6.43 -4.45 10.87
CA GLU A 61 7.19 -4.71 12.10
C GLU A 61 8.70 -4.57 11.87
N ARG A 62 9.23 -5.14 10.78
CA ARG A 62 10.65 -5.02 10.41
C ARG A 62 11.06 -3.57 10.16
N LEU A 63 10.19 -2.76 9.57
CA LEU A 63 10.43 -1.33 9.31
C LEU A 63 10.14 -0.45 10.52
N GLY A 64 9.19 -0.85 11.36
CA GLY A 64 8.71 -0.13 12.55
C GLY A 64 9.55 -0.36 13.81
N GLY A 65 10.43 -1.36 13.82
CA GLY A 65 11.34 -1.68 14.93
C GLY A 65 12.39 -0.61 15.28
N ALA A 66 12.28 0.61 14.76
CA ALA A 66 13.11 1.77 15.11
C ALA A 66 12.39 2.80 16.00
N ALA A 67 11.14 2.57 16.42
CA ALA A 67 10.45 3.44 17.37
C ALA A 67 9.82 2.61 18.50
N PRO A 68 10.21 2.83 19.77
CA PRO A 68 9.45 2.29 20.89
C PRO A 68 8.05 2.92 20.92
N ASP A 69 7.12 2.06 21.31
CA ASP A 69 5.70 2.30 21.50
C ASP A 69 5.43 3.51 22.42
N ASP A 70 4.82 4.55 21.87
CA ASP A 70 3.99 5.46 22.63
C ASP A 70 2.74 5.78 21.79
N GLY A 71 1.72 4.95 21.96
CA GLY A 71 0.34 5.36 21.72
C GLY A 71 -0.36 4.73 20.52
N GLY A 72 -1.10 3.65 20.80
CA GLY A 72 -2.52 3.62 20.45
C GLY A 72 -2.88 3.02 19.09
N GLY A 73 -3.39 1.79 19.15
CA GLY A 73 -3.77 1.01 17.98
C GLY A 73 -4.77 1.66 17.03
N ARG A 74 -4.58 1.38 15.74
CA ARG A 74 -5.66 1.19 14.77
C ARG A 74 -5.16 0.23 13.71
N GLY A 75 -5.75 -0.96 13.68
CA GLY A 75 -5.40 -2.00 12.71
C GLY A 75 -5.49 -1.54 11.26
N VAL A 76 -4.60 -2.15 10.46
CA VAL A 76 -4.73 -2.48 9.03
C VAL A 76 -5.45 -1.42 8.19
N ARG A 77 -4.64 -0.63 7.46
CA ARG A 77 -4.99 -0.20 6.09
C ARG A 77 -3.78 -0.38 5.19
N ALA A 78 -3.54 -1.63 4.77
CA ALA A 78 -2.79 -1.90 3.56
C ALA A 78 -3.64 -1.39 2.38
N GLY A 79 -3.26 -0.25 1.80
CA GLY A 79 -3.99 0.36 0.71
C GLY A 79 -3.51 1.76 0.35
N GLY A 80 -2.44 1.83 -0.44
CA GLY A 80 -2.21 2.93 -1.39
C GLY A 80 -1.47 4.16 -0.87
N GLN A 81 -0.27 4.37 -1.42
CA GLN A 81 0.29 5.67 -1.85
C GLN A 81 -0.01 6.88 -0.92
N GLY A 82 0.99 7.31 -0.15
CA GLY A 82 0.82 8.57 0.58
C GLY A 82 1.91 8.94 1.59
N ALA A 83 3.18 8.67 1.32
CA ALA A 83 4.27 9.19 2.15
C ALA A 83 4.54 10.71 1.94
N GLU A 84 3.59 11.45 1.35
CA GLU A 84 3.69 12.90 1.09
C GLU A 84 2.45 13.68 1.58
N ASN A 85 1.61 13.08 2.41
CA ASN A 85 0.43 13.76 2.96
C ASN A 85 0.44 13.68 4.49
N ASP A 86 1.12 14.64 5.10
CA ASP A 86 0.87 15.03 6.48
C ASP A 86 -0.62 15.46 6.60
N PRO A 87 -1.47 14.71 7.32
CA PRO A 87 -2.92 14.88 7.29
C PRO A 87 -3.43 16.12 8.06
N GLY A 88 -2.54 16.86 8.74
CA GLY A 88 -2.91 18.02 9.57
C GLY A 88 -2.71 19.39 8.91
N ASN A 89 -1.91 19.49 7.83
CA ASN A 89 -1.43 20.78 7.34
C ASN A 89 -1.78 21.12 5.88
N ASP A 90 -2.64 20.35 5.21
CA ASP A 90 -3.00 20.66 3.83
C ASP A 90 -3.74 22.02 3.74
N PRO A 91 -3.18 23.02 3.02
CA PRO A 91 -3.71 24.38 2.97
C PRO A 91 -5.10 24.43 2.33
N VAL A 92 -5.44 23.46 1.47
CA VAL A 92 -6.76 23.32 0.85
C VAL A 92 -7.80 23.00 1.93
N ARG A 93 -7.49 22.11 2.89
CA ARG A 93 -8.44 21.71 3.95
C ARG A 93 -8.72 22.84 4.93
N ARG A 94 -7.71 23.64 5.28
CA ARG A 94 -7.87 24.80 6.18
C ARG A 94 -8.77 25.84 5.52
N TRP A 95 -8.49 26.17 4.26
CA TRP A 95 -9.32 27.07 3.47
C TRP A 95 -10.75 26.55 3.34
N ALA A 96 -10.92 25.26 3.01
CA ALA A 96 -12.23 24.66 2.81
C ALA A 96 -13.10 24.71 4.08
N ARG A 97 -12.53 24.37 5.25
CA ARG A 97 -13.22 24.48 6.54
C ARG A 97 -13.60 25.92 6.87
N GLY A 98 -12.72 26.89 6.61
CA GLY A 98 -13.00 28.31 6.80
C GLY A 98 -14.10 28.87 5.88
N ASN A 99 -14.28 28.26 4.69
CA ASN A 99 -15.31 28.62 3.72
C ASN A 99 -16.61 27.82 3.89
N GLY A 100 -16.72 26.95 4.91
CA GLY A 100 -17.93 26.17 5.19
C GLY A 100 -18.09 24.90 4.35
N PHE A 101 -17.05 24.46 3.63
CA PHE A 101 -17.08 23.19 2.91
C PHE A 101 -16.84 22.00 3.86
N VAL A 102 -17.64 20.94 3.68
CA VAL A 102 -17.45 19.67 4.41
C VAL A 102 -16.31 18.88 3.77
N VAL A 103 -15.16 18.82 4.44
CA VAL A 103 -14.00 18.02 4.01
C VAL A 103 -13.73 16.95 5.05
N ASN A 104 -13.47 15.72 4.61
CA ASN A 104 -13.10 14.64 5.51
C ASN A 104 -11.75 14.93 6.17
N ASP A 105 -11.60 14.65 7.47
CA ASP A 105 -10.35 14.88 8.20
C ASP A 105 -9.19 14.02 7.68
N HIS A 106 -9.50 12.86 7.09
CA HIS A 106 -8.50 11.92 6.60
C HIS A 106 -8.85 11.42 5.19
N GLY A 107 -7.93 11.54 4.23
CA GLY A 107 -8.09 11.01 2.87
C GLY A 107 -8.44 12.05 1.81
N ARG A 108 -8.76 11.59 0.59
CA ARG A 108 -8.80 12.42 -0.63
C ARG A 108 -9.77 13.61 -0.52
N ILE A 109 -9.27 14.81 -0.85
CA ILE A 109 -10.08 16.03 -0.95
C ILE A 109 -10.94 15.95 -2.23
N PRO A 110 -12.25 16.27 -2.18
CA PRO A 110 -13.09 16.33 -3.38
C PRO A 110 -12.51 17.27 -4.45
N ALA A 111 -12.56 16.85 -5.71
CA ALA A 111 -11.98 17.63 -6.83
C ALA A 111 -12.56 19.05 -6.91
N ALA A 112 -13.87 19.20 -6.68
CA ALA A 112 -14.54 20.49 -6.65
C ALA A 112 -13.95 21.47 -5.62
N ILE A 113 -13.52 20.98 -4.45
CA ILE A 113 -12.92 21.81 -3.40
C ILE A 113 -11.48 22.19 -3.78
N ARG A 114 -10.74 21.27 -4.40
CA ARG A 114 -9.39 21.52 -4.91
C ARG A 114 -9.41 22.58 -6.01
N GLU A 115 -10.32 22.47 -6.98
CA GLU A 115 -10.48 23.45 -8.06
C GLU A 115 -10.93 24.82 -7.52
N ALA A 116 -11.84 24.84 -6.54
CA ALA A 116 -12.28 26.09 -5.93
C ALA A 116 -11.12 26.79 -5.17
N TYR A 117 -10.27 26.02 -4.48
CA TYR A 117 -9.06 26.53 -3.85
C TYR A 117 -8.03 27.03 -4.87
N GLU A 118 -7.82 26.33 -5.98
CA GLU A 118 -6.93 26.77 -7.06
C GLU A 118 -7.39 28.09 -7.68
N ARG A 119 -8.70 28.24 -7.91
CA ARG A 119 -9.29 29.49 -8.38
C ARG A 119 -9.11 30.60 -7.35
N TRP A 120 -9.38 30.33 -6.08
CA TRP A 120 -9.16 31.28 -4.98
C TRP A 120 -7.69 31.72 -4.92
N ARG A 121 -6.75 30.76 -4.91
CA ARG A 121 -5.30 31.00 -4.94
C ARG A 121 -4.88 31.84 -6.15
N ALA A 122 -5.40 31.53 -7.34
CA ALA A 122 -5.06 32.27 -8.56
C ALA A 122 -5.58 33.71 -8.54
N GLN A 123 -6.72 33.95 -7.87
CA GLN A 123 -7.26 35.30 -7.63
C GLN A 123 -6.48 36.04 -6.53
N GLU A 124 -6.00 35.34 -5.51
CA GLU A 124 -5.31 35.94 -4.36
C GLU A 124 -3.82 36.21 -4.62
N GLY A 125 -3.16 35.42 -5.49
CA GLY A 125 -1.76 35.61 -5.89
C GLY A 125 -1.53 36.62 -7.03
N GLY A 126 -2.60 37.26 -7.53
CA GLY A 126 -2.57 38.27 -8.58
C GLY A 126 -2.84 39.70 -8.09
N ARG A 127 -2.78 39.94 -6.78
CA ARG A 127 -3.04 41.23 -6.13
C ARG A 127 -1.81 41.71 -5.37
#